data_AF-A0A8E2F2M5-F1
#
_entry.id   AF-A0A8E2F2M5-F1
#
_cell.length_a   1.000
_cell.length_b   1.000
_cell.length_c   1.000
_cell.angle_alpha   90.00
_cell.angle_beta   90.00
_cell.angle_gamma   90.00
#
_symmetry.space_group_name_H-M   'P 1'
#
loop_
_entity.id
_entity.type
_entity.pdbx_description
1 polymer ?
#
loop_
_entity_poly.entity_id
_entity_poly.type
_entity_poly.pdbx_seq_one_letter_code
_entity_poly.pdbx_strand_id
1 'polypeptide(L)'
;MAAVQISLPLPVLPEGWAAEKDFKAVGQLTHATDRNIEPVGPHFLAHARRKRHKRTFSEDDRIQAQVNVKKVEDEDAGEISEPEDPLMLQRDAKDWKGQDHYAVLGLSKYRYRATEDQIKRAHRKKVLKHHPDKKAAAGSTEDDSFFKCIQKATEVLLDPVKRRQFDSVDEGADVEPPTKKETQKGNFYKLWGRVFESEGRFSKIQPVPKLGNDKSTKEEVEHFYNFWYNFDSWRTFEYQDEDVPDDNENRDQKRHVERKNQNARRKKKTEDTARLRRLVDDALALDERIKKFRQQEHAQKNKKRLEKEAETKRLAEEAARAREEEARLQAEKEAAERAEKAEGKKAKEAAKNAAKKNKRVVRGSVKEANYFHVGGDAPAAQIDSALNIVDLIITKIDNEELAALTAQLNGKKDAGVIKQIFASEVKKLVEAGKLKESEAKSLLA
;
A
#
# COMPACT_ATOMS: atom_id res chain seq x y z
N MET A 1 53.42 29.98 -45.90
CA MET A 1 51.99 30.24 -46.06
C MET A 1 51.35 28.99 -46.61
N ALA A 2 50.58 28.27 -45.80
CA ALA A 2 49.86 27.07 -46.24
C ALA A 2 48.47 27.52 -46.71
N ALA A 3 48.14 27.32 -47.98
CA ALA A 3 46.78 27.52 -48.47
C ALA A 3 45.93 26.34 -47.98
N VAL A 4 45.01 26.60 -47.05
CA VAL A 4 44.02 25.61 -46.62
C VAL A 4 42.87 25.66 -47.62
N GLN A 5 42.80 24.65 -48.49
CA GLN A 5 41.71 24.52 -49.45
C GLN A 5 40.54 23.82 -48.75
N ILE A 6 39.53 24.59 -48.37
CA ILE A 6 38.30 24.04 -47.75
C ILE A 6 37.38 23.60 -48.87
N SER A 7 37.36 22.30 -49.17
CA SER A 7 36.39 21.71 -50.11
C SER A 7 35.09 21.38 -49.38
N LEU A 8 34.24 22.40 -49.18
CA LEU A 8 32.85 22.18 -48.80
C LEU A 8 32.05 22.03 -50.11
N PRO A 9 31.60 20.82 -50.49
CA PRO A 9 30.65 20.69 -51.57
C PRO A 9 29.37 21.41 -51.16
N LEU A 10 28.98 22.44 -51.92
CA LEU A 10 27.70 23.10 -51.71
C LEU A 10 26.58 22.07 -51.94
N PRO A 11 25.51 22.10 -51.13
CA PRO A 11 24.38 21.19 -51.31
C PRO A 11 23.76 21.37 -52.70
N VAL A 12 23.33 20.25 -53.29
CA VAL A 12 22.66 20.23 -54.59
C VAL A 12 21.36 21.04 -54.47
N LEU A 13 21.14 21.94 -55.43
CA LEU A 13 19.93 22.77 -55.46
C LEU A 13 18.68 21.89 -55.64
N PRO A 14 17.55 22.22 -54.98
CA PRO A 14 16.30 21.49 -55.13
C PRO A 14 15.80 21.48 -56.58
N GLU A 15 15.16 20.39 -57.00
CA GLU A 15 14.49 20.29 -58.30
C GLU A 15 13.43 21.40 -58.44
N GLY A 16 13.65 22.32 -59.39
CA GLY A 16 12.76 23.46 -59.66
C GLY A 16 13.30 24.84 -59.27
N TRP A 17 14.50 24.93 -58.67
CA TRP A 17 15.13 26.22 -58.36
C TRP A 17 15.56 26.98 -59.63
N ALA A 18 15.18 28.25 -59.75
CA ALA A 18 15.56 29.14 -60.84
C ALA A 18 16.26 30.41 -60.32
N ALA A 19 17.46 30.70 -60.87
CA ALA A 19 18.33 31.77 -60.40
C ALA A 19 17.68 33.17 -60.40
N GLU A 20 16.76 33.45 -61.33
CA GLU A 20 16.12 34.77 -61.43
C GLU A 20 14.98 34.98 -60.41
N LYS A 21 14.33 33.91 -59.93
CA LYS A 21 13.15 33.99 -59.04
C LYS A 21 13.48 33.65 -57.60
N ASP A 22 14.40 32.71 -57.39
CA ASP A 22 14.62 32.09 -56.08
C ASP A 22 15.95 32.54 -55.43
N PHE A 23 16.75 33.37 -56.10
CA PHE A 23 17.95 33.94 -55.51
C PHE A 23 17.61 35.13 -54.60
N LYS A 24 17.77 34.92 -53.29
CA LYS A 24 17.66 35.97 -52.28
C LYS A 24 19.01 36.15 -51.58
N ALA A 25 19.70 37.26 -51.85
CA ALA A 25 20.92 37.60 -51.11
C ALA A 25 20.58 37.78 -49.63
N VAL A 26 21.04 36.84 -48.79
CA VAL A 26 20.71 36.80 -47.35
C VAL A 26 21.56 37.78 -46.54
N GLY A 27 22.61 38.34 -47.14
CA GLY A 27 23.49 39.33 -46.54
C GLY A 27 24.64 39.71 -47.48
N GLN A 28 25.35 40.78 -47.15
CA GLN A 28 26.59 41.18 -47.81
C GLN A 28 27.78 40.78 -46.92
N LEU A 29 28.88 40.36 -47.53
CA LEU A 29 30.11 40.12 -46.79
C LEU A 29 30.61 41.45 -46.21
N THR A 30 30.87 41.49 -44.90
CA THR A 30 31.47 42.65 -44.25
C THR A 30 32.88 42.90 -44.82
N HIS A 31 33.27 44.17 -44.93
CA HIS A 31 34.61 44.54 -45.39
C HIS A 31 35.71 43.94 -44.49
N ALA A 32 36.86 43.63 -45.09
CA ALA A 32 38.02 43.17 -44.35
C ALA A 32 38.43 44.25 -43.32
N THR A 33 38.72 43.80 -42.09
CA THR A 33 39.21 44.68 -41.02
C THR A 33 40.57 44.19 -40.57
N ASP A 34 41.55 45.10 -40.52
CA ASP A 34 42.85 44.80 -39.95
C ASP A 34 42.71 44.68 -38.43
N ARG A 35 43.15 43.55 -37.89
CA ARG A 35 43.19 43.32 -36.44
C ARG A 35 44.59 42.97 -36.02
N ASN A 36 45.03 43.60 -34.94
CA ASN A 36 46.26 43.23 -34.28
C ASN A 36 46.00 41.96 -33.46
N ILE A 37 46.70 40.87 -33.78
CA ILE A 37 46.54 39.58 -33.11
C ILE A 37 47.75 39.37 -32.20
N GLU A 38 47.50 39.22 -30.91
CA GLU A 38 48.56 38.84 -29.98
C GLU A 38 48.87 37.35 -30.12
N PRO A 39 50.16 36.97 -30.16
CA PRO A 39 50.52 35.56 -30.20
C PRO A 39 50.20 34.92 -28.84
N VAL A 40 49.24 33.99 -28.84
CA VAL A 40 48.78 33.28 -27.65
C VAL A 40 48.92 31.78 -27.82
N GLY A 41 48.92 31.04 -26.70
CA GLY A 41 48.87 29.59 -26.70
C GLY A 41 50.21 28.87 -26.52
N PRO A 42 50.19 27.51 -26.50
CA PRO A 42 51.30 26.69 -26.03
C PRO A 42 52.60 26.90 -26.80
N HIS A 43 52.52 27.09 -28.12
CA HIS A 43 53.70 27.25 -28.98
C HIS A 43 54.37 28.62 -28.79
N PHE A 44 53.59 29.69 -28.59
CA PHE A 44 54.14 31.00 -28.26
C PHE A 44 54.80 30.98 -26.88
N LEU A 45 54.15 30.37 -25.89
CA LEU A 45 54.72 30.20 -24.54
C LEU A 45 56.01 29.36 -24.57
N ALA A 46 56.08 28.33 -25.41
CA ALA A 46 57.30 27.55 -25.61
C ALA A 46 58.42 28.40 -26.26
N HIS A 47 58.10 29.19 -27.29
CA HIS A 47 59.05 30.11 -27.90
C HIS A 47 59.54 31.20 -26.92
N ALA A 48 58.63 31.82 -26.18
CA ALA A 48 58.95 32.84 -25.17
C ALA A 48 59.83 32.26 -24.05
N ARG A 49 59.55 31.04 -23.60
CA ARG A 49 60.36 30.31 -22.62
C ARG A 49 61.77 30.03 -23.14
N ARG A 50 61.90 29.48 -24.34
CA ARG A 50 63.20 29.27 -25.00
C ARG A 50 64.01 30.55 -25.11
N LYS A 51 63.37 31.64 -25.56
CA LYS A 51 64.00 32.96 -25.71
C LYS A 51 64.43 33.55 -24.37
N ARG A 52 63.58 33.43 -23.33
CA ARG A 52 63.89 33.91 -21.97
C ARG A 52 65.05 33.15 -21.34
N HIS A 53 65.12 31.83 -21.55
CA HIS A 53 66.14 30.97 -20.95
C HIS A 53 67.37 30.74 -21.84
N LYS A 54 67.42 31.36 -23.04
CA LYS A 54 68.48 31.18 -24.05
C LYS A 54 68.77 29.71 -24.37
N ARG A 55 67.71 28.92 -24.55
CA ARG A 55 67.79 27.47 -24.83
C ARG A 55 67.54 27.18 -26.29
N THR A 56 68.20 26.16 -26.81
CA THR A 56 67.82 25.55 -28.10
C THR A 56 66.50 24.78 -27.97
N PHE A 57 65.90 24.43 -29.11
CA PHE A 57 64.66 23.65 -29.13
C PHE A 57 64.82 22.29 -28.45
N SER A 58 65.90 21.56 -28.76
CA SER A 58 66.20 20.25 -28.20
C SER A 58 66.49 20.29 -26.68
N GLU A 59 67.19 21.33 -26.21
CA GLU A 59 67.46 21.50 -24.77
C GLU A 59 66.18 21.82 -23.99
N ASP A 60 65.34 22.73 -24.49
CA ASP A 60 64.10 23.07 -23.80
C ASP A 60 63.11 21.91 -23.83
N ASP A 61 62.99 21.17 -24.95
CA ASP A 61 62.17 19.96 -25.02
C ASP A 61 62.64 18.89 -24.03
N ARG A 62 63.95 18.65 -23.91
CA ARG A 62 64.50 17.72 -22.91
C ARG A 62 64.19 18.17 -21.48
N ILE A 63 64.32 19.47 -21.20
CA ILE A 63 64.04 20.02 -19.86
C ILE A 63 62.53 19.99 -19.56
N GLN A 64 61.68 20.31 -20.53
CA GLN A 64 60.23 20.19 -20.37
C GLN A 64 59.79 18.75 -20.18
N ALA A 65 60.41 17.80 -20.91
CA ALA A 65 60.19 16.38 -20.70
C ALA A 65 60.59 15.96 -19.29
N GLN A 66 61.77 16.39 -18.79
CA GLN A 66 62.21 16.11 -17.42
C GLN A 66 61.31 16.75 -16.36
N VAL A 67 60.87 18.00 -16.56
CA VAL A 67 59.94 18.69 -15.66
C VAL A 67 58.58 18.01 -15.65
N ASN A 68 58.08 17.56 -16.79
CA ASN A 68 56.83 16.80 -16.88
C ASN A 68 56.95 15.44 -16.20
N VAL A 69 58.05 14.71 -16.41
CA VAL A 69 58.33 13.45 -15.71
C VAL A 69 58.36 13.69 -14.21
N LYS A 70 59.12 14.69 -13.74
CA LYS A 70 59.21 15.04 -12.32
C LYS A 70 57.86 15.47 -11.74
N LYS A 71 57.08 16.27 -12.47
CA LYS A 71 55.75 16.70 -12.05
C LYS A 71 54.80 15.52 -11.91
N VAL A 72 54.84 14.58 -12.85
CA VAL A 72 54.07 13.33 -12.77
C VAL A 72 54.56 12.49 -11.59
N GLU A 73 55.87 12.38 -11.36
CA GLU A 73 56.43 11.65 -10.21
C GLU A 73 56.03 12.27 -8.86
N ASP A 74 56.09 13.60 -8.72
CA ASP A 74 55.75 14.33 -7.50
C ASP A 74 54.22 14.33 -7.21
N GLU A 75 53.37 14.43 -8.25
CA GLU A 75 51.91 14.28 -8.12
C GLU A 75 51.51 12.82 -7.76
N ASP A 76 52.29 11.82 -8.18
CA ASP A 76 52.00 10.38 -8.07
C ASP A 76 52.69 9.70 -6.85
N ALA A 77 53.58 10.42 -6.15
CA ALA A 77 54.22 9.96 -4.91
C ALA A 77 53.22 9.87 -3.74
N GLY A 78 52.21 10.74 -3.71
CA GLY A 78 51.23 10.80 -2.62
C GLY A 78 50.04 9.84 -2.75
N GLU A 79 49.71 9.35 -3.95
CA GLU A 79 48.42 8.69 -4.21
C GLU A 79 48.46 7.15 -4.27
N ILE A 80 49.60 6.53 -4.62
CA ILE A 80 49.74 5.08 -4.84
C ILE A 80 50.95 4.47 -4.08
N SER A 81 51.48 5.16 -3.05
CA SER A 81 52.61 4.64 -2.25
C SER A 81 52.13 4.09 -0.92
N GLU A 82 51.62 2.85 -0.92
CA GLU A 82 51.34 2.10 0.30
C GLU A 82 52.62 1.41 0.82
N PRO A 83 52.86 1.36 2.15
CA PRO A 83 53.98 0.62 2.73
C PRO A 83 53.88 -0.87 2.39
N GLU A 84 54.99 -1.44 1.94
CA GLU A 84 55.06 -2.86 1.57
C GLU A 84 55.27 -3.71 2.82
N ASP A 85 54.35 -4.65 3.03
CA ASP A 85 54.48 -5.65 4.09
C ASP A 85 55.63 -6.63 3.75
N PRO A 86 56.61 -6.85 4.65
CA PRO A 86 57.67 -7.83 4.46
C PRO A 86 57.16 -9.25 4.12
N LEU A 87 55.99 -9.66 4.62
CA LEU A 87 55.40 -10.97 4.30
C LEU A 87 54.89 -11.03 2.85
N MET A 88 54.43 -9.92 2.30
CA MET A 88 53.99 -9.85 0.91
C MET A 88 55.17 -10.04 -0.06
N LEU A 89 56.35 -9.52 0.31
CA LEU A 89 57.57 -9.60 -0.50
C LEU A 89 58.17 -11.01 -0.55
N GLN A 90 57.82 -11.88 0.40
CA GLN A 90 58.30 -13.27 0.50
C GLN A 90 57.34 -14.28 -0.15
N ARG A 91 56.22 -13.83 -0.74
CA ARG A 91 55.24 -14.73 -1.36
C ARG A 91 55.77 -15.33 -2.66
N ASP A 92 55.58 -16.64 -2.81
CA ASP A 92 55.85 -17.38 -4.05
C ASP A 92 54.72 -17.15 -5.07
N ALA A 93 55.09 -16.91 -6.32
CA ALA A 93 54.16 -16.74 -7.44
C ALA A 93 53.34 -18.00 -7.75
N LYS A 94 53.77 -19.18 -7.26
CA LYS A 94 52.98 -20.42 -7.38
C LYS A 94 51.66 -20.35 -6.61
N ASP A 95 51.60 -19.61 -5.50
CA ASP A 95 50.39 -19.41 -4.69
C ASP A 95 49.67 -18.09 -5.02
N TRP A 96 49.59 -17.76 -6.32
CA TRP A 96 48.96 -16.53 -6.78
C TRP A 96 47.44 -16.50 -6.53
N LYS A 97 46.79 -17.65 -6.31
CA LYS A 97 45.35 -17.71 -5.99
C LYS A 97 45.05 -17.20 -4.57
N GLY A 98 45.98 -17.34 -3.61
CA GLY A 98 45.87 -16.76 -2.26
C GLY A 98 46.36 -15.30 -2.16
N GLN A 99 46.82 -14.72 -3.26
CA GLN A 99 47.41 -13.39 -3.29
C GLN A 99 46.36 -12.30 -3.44
N ASP A 100 46.55 -11.20 -2.71
CA ASP A 100 45.80 -9.97 -2.90
C ASP A 100 46.44 -9.15 -4.02
N HIS A 101 45.88 -9.23 -5.23
CA HIS A 101 46.42 -8.57 -6.42
C HIS A 101 46.41 -7.05 -6.33
N TYR A 102 45.43 -6.46 -5.64
CA TYR A 102 45.39 -5.01 -5.44
C TYR A 102 46.50 -4.58 -4.48
N ALA A 103 46.71 -5.32 -3.39
CA ALA A 103 47.76 -5.00 -2.42
C ALA A 103 49.16 -5.12 -3.03
N VAL A 104 49.40 -6.12 -3.88
CA VAL A 104 50.70 -6.27 -4.58
C VAL A 104 51.01 -5.08 -5.49
N LEU A 105 49.99 -4.50 -6.13
CA LEU A 105 50.15 -3.27 -6.91
C LEU A 105 50.16 -1.99 -6.06
N GLY A 106 49.86 -2.06 -4.75
CA GLY A 106 49.71 -0.88 -3.89
C GLY A 106 48.41 -0.12 -4.11
N LEU A 107 47.37 -0.83 -4.55
CA LEU A 107 46.02 -0.31 -4.82
C LEU A 107 45.00 -0.79 -3.78
N SER A 108 45.45 -1.16 -2.57
CA SER A 108 44.57 -1.70 -1.51
C SER A 108 43.47 -0.72 -1.11
N LYS A 109 43.72 0.59 -1.20
CA LYS A 109 42.71 1.64 -0.98
C LYS A 109 41.62 1.71 -2.06
N TYR A 110 41.97 1.41 -3.32
CA TYR A 110 41.06 1.57 -4.46
C TYR A 110 40.30 0.28 -4.78
N ARG A 111 40.93 -0.90 -4.65
CA ARG A 111 40.31 -2.23 -4.91
C ARG A 111 39.55 -2.25 -6.25
N TYR A 112 38.32 -2.79 -6.24
CA TYR A 112 37.37 -2.81 -7.35
C TYR A 112 37.05 -1.42 -7.93
N ARG A 113 37.31 -0.32 -7.20
CA ARG A 113 37.15 1.06 -7.70
C ARG A 113 38.37 1.56 -8.50
N ALA A 114 39.47 0.80 -8.54
CA ALA A 114 40.66 1.16 -9.29
C ALA A 114 40.36 1.22 -10.80
N THR A 115 40.76 2.32 -11.43
CA THR A 115 40.67 2.47 -12.89
C THR A 115 41.78 1.69 -13.58
N GLU A 116 41.56 1.33 -14.85
CA GLU A 116 42.58 0.64 -15.65
C GLU A 116 43.89 1.44 -15.73
N ASP A 117 43.80 2.77 -15.81
CA ASP A 117 44.97 3.66 -15.83
C ASP A 117 45.72 3.68 -14.49
N GLN A 118 45.02 3.58 -13.36
CA GLN A 118 45.65 3.42 -12.05
C GLN A 118 46.38 2.07 -11.96
N ILE A 119 45.79 0.99 -12.48
CA ILE A 119 46.39 -0.34 -12.53
C ILE A 119 47.66 -0.33 -13.39
N LYS A 120 47.61 0.24 -14.60
CA LYS A 120 48.77 0.38 -15.49
C LYS A 120 49.89 1.22 -14.87
N ARG A 121 49.55 2.32 -14.20
CA ARG A 121 50.52 3.18 -13.50
C ARG A 121 51.18 2.45 -12.34
N ALA A 122 50.39 1.81 -11.48
CA ALA A 122 50.86 1.03 -10.34
C ALA A 122 51.80 -0.10 -10.78
N HIS A 123 51.44 -0.83 -11.84
CA HIS A 123 52.31 -1.85 -12.44
C HIS A 123 53.67 -1.28 -12.87
N ARG A 124 53.70 -0.18 -13.65
CA ARG A 124 54.96 0.44 -14.08
C ARG A 124 55.84 0.84 -12.89
N LYS A 125 55.23 1.42 -11.85
CA LYS A 125 55.94 1.82 -10.61
C LYS A 125 56.53 0.61 -9.87
N LYS A 126 55.76 -0.46 -9.69
CA LYS A 126 56.19 -1.69 -9.01
C LYS A 126 57.27 -2.44 -9.79
N VAL A 127 57.13 -2.54 -11.11
CA VAL A 127 58.16 -3.12 -11.99
C VAL A 127 59.46 -2.35 -11.88
N LEU A 128 59.44 -1.01 -11.93
CA LEU A 128 60.64 -0.18 -11.80
C LEU A 128 61.33 -0.30 -10.44
N LYS A 129 60.58 -0.63 -9.37
CA LYS A 129 61.08 -0.77 -8.00
C LYS A 129 61.65 -2.17 -7.74
N HIS A 130 60.97 -3.21 -8.21
CA HIS A 130 61.30 -4.61 -7.93
C HIS A 130 61.89 -5.35 -9.13
N HIS A 131 62.36 -4.64 -10.15
CA HIS A 131 62.99 -5.24 -11.33
C HIS A 131 64.16 -6.14 -10.90
N PRO A 132 64.28 -7.37 -11.43
CA PRO A 132 65.36 -8.30 -11.06
C PRO A 132 66.75 -7.70 -11.26
N ASP A 133 66.96 -6.96 -12.36
CA ASP A 133 68.22 -6.27 -12.66
C ASP A 133 68.66 -5.26 -11.56
N LYS A 134 67.72 -4.47 -11.02
CA LYS A 134 68.03 -3.52 -9.93
C LYS A 134 68.27 -4.23 -8.60
N LYS A 135 67.58 -5.34 -8.34
CA LYS A 135 67.80 -6.15 -7.13
C LYS A 135 69.15 -6.86 -7.16
N ALA A 136 69.55 -7.38 -8.32
CA ALA A 136 70.86 -7.97 -8.55
C ALA A 136 71.98 -6.92 -8.36
N ALA A 137 71.78 -5.69 -8.86
CA ALA A 137 72.71 -4.59 -8.64
C ALA A 137 72.82 -4.15 -7.15
N ALA A 138 71.80 -4.43 -6.33
CA ALA A 138 71.79 -4.13 -4.90
C ALA A 138 72.34 -5.25 -4.01
N GLY A 139 72.86 -6.34 -4.58
CA GLY A 139 73.46 -7.46 -3.84
C GLY A 139 72.46 -8.35 -3.08
N SER A 140 71.16 -8.23 -3.40
CA SER A 140 70.11 -9.08 -2.81
C SER A 140 70.02 -10.40 -3.58
N THR A 141 69.62 -11.48 -2.90
CA THR A 141 69.38 -12.80 -3.51
C THR A 141 68.50 -12.72 -4.76
N GLU A 142 68.73 -13.64 -5.71
CA GLU A 142 68.02 -13.87 -7.00
C GLU A 142 66.52 -14.24 -6.83
N ASP A 143 65.81 -13.55 -5.94
CA ASP A 143 64.42 -13.81 -5.65
C ASP A 143 63.51 -12.95 -6.53
N ASP A 144 63.19 -13.51 -7.70
CA ASP A 144 62.28 -12.98 -8.69
C ASP A 144 60.80 -13.33 -8.40
N SER A 145 60.51 -14.02 -7.28
CA SER A 145 59.17 -14.45 -6.89
C SER A 145 58.19 -13.28 -6.82
N PHE A 146 58.55 -12.20 -6.12
CA PHE A 146 57.71 -11.01 -6.00
C PHE A 146 57.49 -10.31 -7.35
N PHE A 147 58.48 -10.34 -8.24
CA PHE A 147 58.33 -9.78 -9.58
C PHE A 147 57.30 -10.56 -10.41
N LYS A 148 57.33 -11.89 -10.32
CA LYS A 148 56.31 -12.77 -10.91
C LYS A 148 54.93 -12.53 -10.28
N CYS A 149 54.85 -12.28 -8.97
CA CYS A 149 53.60 -11.88 -8.29
C CYS A 149 53.03 -10.55 -8.84
N ILE A 150 53.89 -9.56 -9.15
CA ILE A 150 53.48 -8.29 -9.78
C ILE A 150 52.93 -8.53 -11.19
N GLN A 151 53.62 -9.35 -11.99
CA GLN A 151 53.18 -9.71 -13.34
C GLN A 151 51.81 -10.39 -13.29
N LYS A 152 51.65 -11.38 -12.40
CA LYS A 152 50.39 -12.11 -12.25
C LYS A 152 49.24 -11.24 -11.77
N ALA A 153 49.49 -10.36 -10.80
CA ALA A 153 48.50 -9.39 -10.34
C ALA A 153 48.01 -8.47 -11.47
N THR A 154 48.93 -8.02 -12.32
CA THR A 154 48.61 -7.16 -13.46
C THR A 154 47.83 -7.92 -14.53
N GLU A 155 48.20 -9.16 -14.82
CA GLU A 155 47.46 -10.04 -15.75
C GLU A 155 46.00 -10.23 -15.31
N VAL A 156 45.77 -10.47 -14.02
CA VAL A 156 44.42 -10.67 -13.46
C VAL A 156 43.63 -9.36 -13.45
N LEU A 157 44.24 -8.24 -13.07
CA LEU A 157 43.53 -6.97 -12.88
C LEU A 157 43.29 -6.19 -14.18
N LEU A 158 44.08 -6.41 -15.23
CA LEU A 158 43.85 -5.76 -16.54
C LEU A 158 42.79 -6.48 -17.39
N ASP A 159 42.67 -7.81 -17.26
CA ASP A 159 41.64 -8.57 -17.96
C ASP A 159 40.28 -8.39 -17.25
N PRO A 160 39.26 -7.80 -17.91
CA PRO A 160 37.97 -7.54 -17.26
C PRO A 160 37.27 -8.80 -16.74
N VAL A 161 37.46 -9.95 -17.39
CA VAL A 161 36.84 -11.23 -17.01
C VAL A 161 37.55 -11.78 -15.77
N LYS A 162 38.89 -11.87 -15.81
CA LYS A 162 39.68 -12.37 -14.66
C LYS A 162 39.56 -11.44 -13.46
N ARG A 163 39.57 -10.12 -13.67
CA ARG A 163 39.34 -9.12 -12.64
C ARG A 163 37.99 -9.34 -11.97
N ARG A 164 36.93 -9.54 -12.75
CA ARG A 164 35.59 -9.81 -12.21
C ARG A 164 35.53 -11.12 -11.43
N GLN A 165 36.20 -12.17 -11.90
CA GLN A 165 36.29 -13.43 -11.17
C GLN A 165 37.00 -13.24 -9.82
N PHE A 166 38.11 -12.49 -9.79
CA PHE A 166 38.83 -12.15 -8.56
C PHE A 166 37.99 -11.27 -7.62
N ASP A 167 37.41 -10.18 -8.13
CA ASP A 167 36.56 -9.27 -7.37
C ASP A 167 35.33 -10.00 -6.76
N SER A 168 34.91 -11.13 -7.34
CA SER A 168 33.81 -11.95 -6.79
C SER A 168 34.15 -12.64 -5.47
N VAL A 169 35.44 -12.76 -5.13
CA VAL A 169 35.95 -13.43 -3.93
C VAL A 169 36.93 -12.54 -3.14
N ASP A 170 37.00 -11.25 -3.45
CA ASP A 170 37.88 -10.29 -2.78
C ASP A 170 37.37 -9.96 -1.37
N GLU A 171 37.84 -10.74 -0.39
CA GLU A 171 37.57 -10.59 1.03
C GLU A 171 38.06 -9.25 1.59
N GLY A 172 39.12 -8.68 1.01
CA GLY A 172 39.73 -7.43 1.50
C GLY A 172 38.88 -6.18 1.22
N ALA A 173 37.81 -6.33 0.44
CA ALA A 173 36.82 -5.29 0.21
C ALA A 173 35.47 -5.58 0.90
N ASP A 174 35.34 -6.71 1.61
CA ASP A 174 34.14 -7.03 2.38
C ASP A 174 34.14 -6.25 3.70
N VAL A 175 32.94 -5.80 4.11
CA VAL A 175 32.74 -5.03 5.33
C VAL A 175 31.98 -5.91 6.31
N GLU A 176 32.61 -6.21 7.44
CA GLU A 176 31.97 -7.04 8.47
C GLU A 176 30.70 -6.37 9.03
N PRO A 177 29.64 -7.16 9.30
CA PRO A 177 28.41 -6.64 9.88
C PRO A 177 28.67 -6.15 11.31
N PRO A 178 28.14 -4.97 11.70
CA PRO A 178 28.36 -4.43 13.02
C PRO A 178 27.66 -5.26 14.10
N THR A 179 28.25 -5.32 15.28
CA THR A 179 27.63 -5.99 16.42
C THR A 179 26.43 -5.21 16.97
N LYS A 180 25.54 -5.89 17.69
CA LYS A 180 24.40 -5.28 18.37
C LYS A 180 24.81 -4.13 19.33
N LYS A 181 25.98 -4.22 19.97
CA LYS A 181 26.48 -3.18 20.88
C LYS A 181 26.91 -1.91 20.14
N GLU A 182 27.45 -2.04 18.94
CA GLU A 182 27.91 -0.90 18.13
C GLU A 182 26.75 -0.14 17.51
N THR A 183 25.69 -0.85 17.11
CA THR A 183 24.49 -0.28 16.51
C THR A 183 23.63 0.50 17.51
N GLN A 184 23.66 0.13 18.80
CA GLN A 184 22.93 0.82 19.88
C GLN A 184 23.42 2.24 20.17
N LYS A 185 24.58 2.65 19.68
CA LYS A 185 25.12 4.02 19.85
C LYS A 185 24.58 5.04 18.84
N GLY A 186 23.39 4.80 18.26
CA GLY A 186 22.79 5.65 17.23
C GLY A 186 23.47 5.58 15.85
N ASN A 187 24.42 4.65 15.66
CA ASN A 187 25.22 4.53 14.43
C ASN A 187 24.69 3.47 13.45
N PHE A 188 23.49 2.94 13.66
CA PHE A 188 22.90 1.87 12.85
C PHE A 188 23.02 2.14 11.34
N TYR A 189 22.48 3.27 10.86
CA TYR A 189 22.44 3.60 9.42
C TYR A 189 23.84 3.76 8.81
N LYS A 190 24.77 4.34 9.57
CA LYS A 190 26.15 4.56 9.10
C LYS A 190 26.92 3.24 8.98
N LEU A 191 26.76 2.35 9.95
CA LEU A 191 27.47 1.07 9.96
C LEU A 191 26.85 0.10 8.94
N TRP A 192 25.55 -0.16 9.04
CA TRP A 192 24.85 -1.04 8.10
C TRP A 192 24.81 -0.50 6.68
N GLY A 193 24.76 0.82 6.50
CA GLY A 193 24.82 1.44 5.17
C GLY A 193 26.11 1.06 4.41
N ARG A 194 27.25 1.00 5.09
CA ARG A 194 28.53 0.59 4.50
C ARG A 194 28.54 -0.90 4.13
N VAL A 195 27.94 -1.74 4.97
CA VAL A 195 27.78 -3.18 4.70
C VAL A 195 26.94 -3.38 3.44
N PHE A 196 25.77 -2.77 3.36
CA PHE A 196 24.89 -2.90 2.18
C PHE A 196 25.45 -2.22 0.93
N GLU A 197 26.23 -1.14 1.06
CA GLU A 197 26.96 -0.56 -0.08
C GLU A 197 28.03 -1.54 -0.60
N SER A 198 28.77 -2.18 0.32
CA SER A 198 29.77 -3.20 0.00
C SER A 198 29.15 -4.42 -0.67
N GLU A 199 28.07 -4.97 -0.13
CA GLU A 199 27.35 -6.09 -0.74
C GLU A 199 26.66 -5.71 -2.06
N GLY A 200 26.22 -4.45 -2.17
CA GLY A 200 25.46 -3.94 -3.31
C GLY A 200 26.26 -3.96 -4.60
N ARG A 201 27.60 -3.93 -4.51
CA ARG A 201 28.51 -4.08 -5.66
C ARG A 201 28.29 -5.38 -6.43
N PHE A 202 27.77 -6.41 -5.76
CA PHE A 202 27.49 -7.72 -6.35
C PHE A 202 26.12 -7.83 -7.01
N SER A 203 25.26 -6.80 -6.94
CA SER A 203 23.94 -6.88 -7.53
C SER A 203 23.98 -6.79 -9.05
N LYS A 204 23.22 -7.68 -9.71
CA LYS A 204 22.91 -7.53 -11.14
C LYS A 204 21.88 -6.45 -11.42
N ILE A 205 21.07 -6.09 -10.42
CA ILE A 205 19.95 -5.16 -10.56
C ILE A 205 20.39 -3.79 -10.03
N GLN A 206 20.33 -2.77 -10.87
CA GLN A 206 20.70 -1.40 -10.53
C GLN A 206 19.53 -0.45 -10.86
N PRO A 207 19.30 0.61 -10.07
CA PRO A 207 20.10 1.03 -8.91
C PRO A 207 19.80 0.22 -7.64
N VAL A 208 20.83 -0.08 -6.85
CA VAL A 208 20.68 -0.69 -5.52
C VAL A 208 20.01 0.30 -4.55
N PRO A 209 18.88 -0.06 -3.91
CA PRO A 209 18.23 0.79 -2.91
C PRO A 209 19.15 1.04 -1.71
N LYS A 210 19.19 2.29 -1.24
CA LYS A 210 19.94 2.68 -0.04
C LYS A 210 19.14 2.38 1.22
N LEU A 211 19.83 2.07 2.31
CA LEU A 211 19.20 1.80 3.62
C LEU A 211 18.35 2.97 4.14
N GLY A 212 18.69 4.20 3.74
CA GLY A 212 17.99 5.42 4.14
C GLY A 212 18.42 5.94 5.51
N ASN A 213 17.51 6.63 6.19
CA ASN A 213 17.72 7.23 7.50
C ASN A 213 16.51 6.98 8.42
N ASP A 214 16.51 7.61 9.59
CA ASP A 214 15.45 7.53 10.61
C ASP A 214 14.09 8.07 10.16
N LYS A 215 14.07 8.90 9.11
CA LYS A 215 12.87 9.52 8.54
C LYS A 215 12.36 8.83 7.27
N SER A 216 13.02 7.77 6.82
CA SER A 216 12.56 7.00 5.65
C SER A 216 11.16 6.44 5.88
N THR A 217 10.34 6.45 4.83
CA THR A 217 8.95 5.99 4.91
C THR A 217 8.88 4.47 5.00
N LYS A 218 7.71 3.94 5.40
CA LYS A 218 7.51 2.48 5.48
C LYS A 218 7.73 1.81 4.12
N GLU A 219 7.25 2.44 3.05
CA GLU A 219 7.35 1.94 1.68
C GLU A 219 8.80 1.91 1.19
N GLU A 220 9.60 2.93 1.50
CA GLU A 220 11.03 2.96 1.16
C GLU A 220 11.80 1.85 1.88
N VAL A 221 11.50 1.63 3.16
CA VAL A 221 12.12 0.59 3.98
C VAL A 221 11.70 -0.80 3.50
N GLU A 222 10.43 -1.01 3.17
CA GLU A 222 9.93 -2.25 2.60
C GLU A 222 10.57 -2.54 1.23
N HIS A 223 10.66 -1.53 0.35
CA HIS A 223 11.33 -1.68 -0.94
C HIS A 223 12.81 -2.07 -0.76
N PHE A 224 13.52 -1.45 0.18
CA PHE A 224 14.89 -1.81 0.51
C PHE A 224 15.00 -3.28 0.94
N TYR A 225 14.25 -3.72 1.95
CA TYR A 225 14.36 -5.10 2.43
C TYR A 225 13.88 -6.11 1.39
N ASN A 226 12.83 -5.80 0.62
CA ASN A 226 12.36 -6.66 -0.47
C ASN A 226 13.41 -6.84 -1.57
N PHE A 227 14.15 -5.79 -1.92
CA PHE A 227 15.27 -5.89 -2.85
C PHE A 227 16.33 -6.85 -2.32
N TRP A 228 16.72 -6.74 -1.04
CA TRP A 228 17.75 -7.57 -0.44
C TRP A 228 17.32 -9.03 -0.20
N TYR A 229 16.05 -9.29 0.09
CA TYR A 229 15.54 -10.67 0.16
C TYR A 229 15.48 -11.35 -1.21
N ASN A 230 15.35 -10.57 -2.29
CA ASN A 230 15.36 -11.03 -3.68
C ASN A 230 16.67 -10.70 -4.39
N PHE A 231 17.77 -10.58 -3.65
CA PHE A 231 19.05 -10.14 -4.19
C PHE A 231 19.59 -11.13 -5.22
N ASP A 232 19.84 -10.66 -6.44
CA ASP A 232 20.48 -11.43 -7.50
C ASP A 232 21.96 -11.03 -7.65
N SER A 233 22.83 -11.91 -7.16
CA SER A 233 24.28 -11.70 -7.16
C SER A 233 24.92 -12.14 -8.49
N TRP A 234 25.85 -11.33 -9.00
CA TRP A 234 26.70 -11.74 -10.12
C TRP A 234 27.93 -12.56 -9.72
N ARG A 235 28.21 -12.75 -8.41
CA ARG A 235 29.37 -13.53 -7.94
C ARG A 235 29.41 -14.92 -8.59
N THR A 236 30.55 -15.26 -9.18
CA THR A 236 30.72 -16.55 -9.89
C THR A 236 31.50 -17.57 -9.06
N PHE A 237 32.41 -17.14 -8.19
CA PHE A 237 33.34 -17.98 -7.40
C PHE A 237 34.30 -18.81 -8.26
N GLU A 238 34.42 -18.48 -9.53
CA GLU A 238 35.23 -19.22 -10.52
C GLU A 238 36.74 -19.04 -10.31
N TYR A 239 37.16 -17.93 -9.71
CA TYR A 239 38.57 -17.70 -9.35
C TYR A 239 39.14 -18.79 -8.42
N GLN A 240 38.26 -19.46 -7.66
CA GLN A 240 38.61 -20.51 -6.71
C GLN A 240 38.47 -21.92 -7.32
N ASP A 241 38.24 -22.05 -8.63
CA ASP A 241 38.21 -23.34 -9.32
C ASP A 241 39.61 -23.99 -9.32
N GLU A 242 39.65 -25.31 -9.24
CA GLU A 242 40.86 -26.08 -9.48
C GLU A 242 41.21 -26.02 -10.97
N ASP A 243 42.50 -25.91 -11.29
CA ASP A 243 42.93 -25.81 -12.69
C ASP A 243 42.57 -27.12 -13.42
N VAL A 244 41.91 -26.97 -14.56
CA VAL A 244 41.53 -28.10 -15.41
C VAL A 244 42.75 -28.45 -16.27
N PRO A 245 43.40 -29.61 -16.05
CA PRO A 245 44.55 -30.00 -16.87
C PRO A 245 44.11 -30.09 -18.34
N ASP A 246 44.79 -29.36 -19.22
CA ASP A 246 44.53 -29.38 -20.66
C ASP A 246 45.37 -30.47 -21.37
N ASP A 247 46.09 -31.29 -20.59
CA ASP A 247 46.81 -32.45 -21.07
C ASP A 247 45.82 -33.41 -21.73
N ASN A 248 46.01 -33.63 -23.03
CA ASN A 248 45.10 -34.31 -23.95
C ASN A 248 44.94 -35.83 -23.67
N GLU A 249 45.31 -36.30 -22.48
CA GLU A 249 45.46 -37.71 -22.15
C GLU A 249 44.18 -38.36 -21.63
N ASN A 250 43.27 -37.61 -20.98
CA ASN A 250 42.01 -38.20 -20.50
C ASN A 250 40.83 -37.21 -20.40
N ARG A 251 39.90 -37.32 -21.37
CA ARG A 251 38.65 -36.53 -21.42
C ARG A 251 37.79 -36.69 -20.15
N ASP A 252 37.80 -37.86 -19.53
CA ASP A 252 37.02 -38.11 -18.31
C ASP A 252 37.59 -37.36 -17.10
N GLN A 253 38.92 -37.18 -17.04
CA GLN A 253 39.57 -36.38 -16.01
C GLN A 253 39.17 -34.91 -16.12
N LYS A 254 39.21 -34.33 -17.33
CA LYS A 254 38.72 -32.97 -17.61
C LYS A 254 37.27 -32.78 -17.16
N ARG A 255 36.38 -33.69 -17.58
CA ARG A 255 34.96 -33.65 -17.20
C ARG A 255 34.74 -33.81 -15.69
N HIS A 256 35.56 -34.62 -15.02
CA HIS A 256 35.49 -34.81 -13.58
C HIS A 256 35.88 -33.52 -12.82
N VAL A 257 36.99 -32.88 -13.19
CA VAL A 257 37.44 -31.61 -12.58
C VAL A 257 36.42 -30.50 -12.83
N GLU A 258 35.91 -30.36 -14.06
CA GLU A 258 34.85 -29.38 -14.38
C GLU A 258 33.58 -29.59 -13.54
N ARG A 259 33.17 -30.85 -13.32
CA ARG A 259 32.03 -31.16 -12.45
C ARG A 259 32.32 -30.82 -10.99
N LYS A 260 33.53 -31.11 -10.49
CA LYS A 260 33.95 -30.77 -9.13
C LYS A 260 33.92 -29.25 -8.92
N ASN A 261 34.47 -28.49 -9.87
CA ASN A 261 34.44 -27.03 -9.89
C ASN A 261 33.01 -26.50 -9.93
N GLN A 262 32.16 -27.02 -10.81
CA GLN A 262 30.75 -26.62 -10.88
C GLN A 262 30.01 -26.88 -9.56
N ASN A 263 30.24 -28.02 -8.92
CA ASN A 263 29.64 -28.34 -7.62
C ASN A 263 30.17 -27.42 -6.51
N ALA A 264 31.47 -27.12 -6.50
CA ALA A 264 32.08 -26.18 -5.56
C ALA A 264 31.50 -24.76 -5.71
N ARG A 265 31.35 -24.26 -6.95
CA ARG A 265 30.71 -22.97 -7.22
C ARG A 265 29.25 -22.95 -6.77
N ARG A 266 28.49 -24.01 -7.04
CA ARG A 266 27.09 -24.14 -6.59
C ARG A 266 27.00 -24.10 -5.07
N LYS A 267 27.87 -24.83 -4.36
CA LYS A 267 27.94 -24.83 -2.91
C LYS A 267 28.23 -23.42 -2.36
N LYS A 268 29.26 -22.75 -2.87
CA LYS A 268 29.62 -21.38 -2.46
C LYS A 268 28.51 -20.36 -2.74
N LYS A 269 27.81 -20.45 -3.87
CA LYS A 269 26.65 -19.61 -4.16
C LYS A 269 25.51 -19.82 -3.16
N THR A 270 25.23 -21.07 -2.79
CA THR A 270 24.23 -21.39 -1.76
C THR A 270 24.65 -20.85 -0.40
N GLU A 271 25.91 -21.01 -0.01
CA GLU A 271 26.47 -20.49 1.24
C GLU A 271 26.43 -18.95 1.29
N ASP A 272 26.80 -18.27 0.20
CA ASP A 272 26.74 -16.81 0.10
C ASP A 272 25.31 -16.28 0.14
N THR A 273 24.36 -16.97 -0.51
CA THR A 273 22.93 -16.62 -0.42
C THR A 273 22.42 -16.78 1.01
N ALA A 274 22.81 -17.85 1.71
CA ALA A 274 22.44 -18.07 3.10
C ALA A 274 23.09 -17.03 4.04
N ARG A 275 24.35 -16.68 3.80
CA ARG A 275 25.08 -15.62 4.51
C ARG A 275 24.37 -14.27 4.35
N LEU A 276 24.03 -13.89 3.12
CA LEU A 276 23.34 -12.64 2.82
C LEU A 276 21.96 -12.59 3.49
N ARG A 277 21.19 -13.69 3.47
CA ARG A 277 19.90 -13.76 4.17
C ARG A 277 20.04 -13.52 5.67
N ARG A 278 21.00 -14.18 6.32
CA ARG A 278 21.29 -13.95 7.75
C ARG A 278 21.67 -12.50 8.02
N LEU A 279 22.51 -11.91 7.18
CA LEU A 279 22.91 -10.50 7.27
C LEU A 279 21.70 -9.57 7.18
N VAL A 280 20.77 -9.83 6.26
CA VAL A 280 19.52 -9.06 6.11
C VAL A 280 18.61 -9.23 7.31
N ASP A 281 18.45 -10.46 7.82
CA ASP A 281 17.65 -10.76 9.01
C ASP A 281 18.19 -10.05 10.27
N ASP A 282 19.51 -10.06 10.45
CA ASP A 282 20.19 -9.37 11.56
C ASP A 282 19.98 -7.85 11.47
N ALA A 283 20.11 -7.28 10.27
CA ALA A 283 19.84 -5.86 10.06
C ALA A 283 18.37 -5.51 10.36
N LEU A 284 17.43 -6.33 9.88
CA LEU A 284 15.98 -6.15 10.09
C LEU A 284 15.61 -6.23 11.59
N ALA A 285 16.23 -7.14 12.34
CA ALA A 285 16.00 -7.30 13.77
C ALA A 285 16.49 -6.09 14.59
N LEU A 286 17.56 -5.44 14.13
CA LEU A 286 18.15 -4.27 14.76
C LEU A 286 17.47 -2.95 14.35
N ASP A 287 16.85 -2.88 13.17
CA ASP A 287 16.21 -1.66 12.66
C ASP A 287 15.04 -1.18 13.55
N GLU A 288 15.18 0.04 14.09
CA GLU A 288 14.18 0.67 14.95
C GLU A 288 12.92 1.13 14.20
N ARG A 289 13.04 1.45 12.90
CA ARG A 289 11.91 1.90 12.07
C ARG A 289 10.89 0.78 11.93
N ILE A 290 11.36 -0.45 11.70
CA ILE A 290 10.51 -1.64 11.64
C ILE A 290 9.76 -1.85 12.95
N LYS A 291 10.42 -1.64 14.10
CA LYS A 291 9.76 -1.73 15.42
C LYS A 291 8.69 -0.65 15.57
N LYS A 292 8.98 0.59 15.16
CA LYS A 292 8.01 1.69 15.17
C LYS A 292 6.82 1.40 14.25
N PHE A 293 7.05 0.92 13.03
CA PHE A 293 5.98 0.58 12.09
C PHE A 293 5.09 -0.55 12.62
N ARG A 294 5.68 -1.61 13.20
CA ARG A 294 4.92 -2.70 13.83
C ARG A 294 4.08 -2.19 15.01
N GLN A 295 4.65 -1.33 15.86
CA GLN A 295 3.92 -0.71 16.98
C GLN A 295 2.76 0.18 16.50
N GLN A 296 2.99 1.01 15.48
CA GLN A 296 1.95 1.85 14.88
C GLN A 296 0.85 1.01 14.23
N GLU A 297 1.20 -0.07 13.52
CA GLU A 297 0.22 -0.97 12.92
C GLU A 297 -0.61 -1.70 13.97
N HIS A 298 0.02 -2.19 15.05
CA HIS A 298 -0.70 -2.77 16.19
C HIS A 298 -1.62 -1.75 16.87
N ALA A 299 -1.15 -0.51 17.08
CA ALA A 299 -1.95 0.56 17.66
C ALA A 299 -3.15 0.92 16.76
N GLN A 300 -2.97 1.01 15.45
CA GLN A 300 -4.05 1.25 14.48
C GLN A 300 -5.06 0.10 14.46
N LYS A 301 -4.59 -1.16 14.45
CA LYS A 301 -5.46 -2.34 14.51
C LYS A 301 -6.27 -2.38 15.80
N ASN A 302 -5.63 -2.10 16.94
CA ASN A 302 -6.31 -2.04 18.24
C ASN A 302 -7.31 -0.89 18.29
N LYS A 303 -6.96 0.30 17.79
CA LYS A 303 -7.87 1.45 17.67
C LYS A 303 -9.09 1.10 16.82
N LYS A 304 -8.90 0.51 15.64
CA LYS A 304 -9.99 0.09 14.76
C LYS A 304 -10.87 -0.99 15.39
N ARG A 305 -10.29 -1.91 16.18
CA ARG A 305 -11.05 -2.92 16.93
C ARG A 305 -11.91 -2.27 18.01
N LEU A 306 -11.33 -1.37 18.80
CA LEU A 306 -12.03 -0.63 19.86
C LEU A 306 -13.14 0.27 19.28
N GLU A 307 -12.90 0.93 18.14
CA GLU A 307 -13.91 1.74 17.45
C GLU A 307 -15.07 0.88 16.96
N LYS A 308 -14.80 -0.28 16.36
CA LYS A 308 -15.85 -1.24 15.96
C LYS A 308 -16.62 -1.78 17.15
N GLU A 309 -15.96 -2.09 18.25
CA GLU A 309 -16.61 -2.58 19.47
C GLU A 309 -17.47 -1.50 20.14
N ALA A 310 -17.00 -0.25 20.13
CA ALA A 310 -17.78 0.90 20.61
C ALA A 310 -19.00 1.17 19.72
N GLU A 311 -18.85 1.04 18.39
CA GLU A 311 -19.94 1.18 17.42
C GLU A 311 -20.97 0.06 17.59
N THR A 312 -20.55 -1.20 17.69
CA THR A 312 -21.46 -2.33 17.91
C THR A 312 -22.18 -2.22 19.25
N LYS A 313 -21.49 -1.76 20.32
CA LYS A 313 -22.11 -1.49 21.62
C LYS A 313 -23.12 -0.34 21.53
N ARG A 314 -22.80 0.75 20.83
CA ARG A 314 -23.75 1.85 20.58
C ARG A 314 -25.00 1.37 19.84
N LEU A 315 -24.83 0.61 18.76
CA LEU A 315 -25.94 0.06 17.98
C LEU A 315 -26.78 -0.92 18.80
N ALA A 316 -26.15 -1.74 19.66
CA ALA A 316 -26.85 -2.65 20.55
C ALA A 316 -27.64 -1.90 21.64
N GLU A 317 -27.06 -0.85 22.24
CA GLU A 317 -27.75 0.01 23.21
C GLU A 317 -28.93 0.77 22.57
N GLU A 318 -28.75 1.30 21.36
CA GLU A 318 -29.80 1.98 20.61
C GLU A 318 -30.93 1.02 20.21
N ALA A 319 -30.60 -0.18 19.74
CA ALA A 319 -31.58 -1.23 19.45
C ALA A 319 -32.30 -1.73 20.71
N ALA A 320 -31.62 -1.81 21.85
CA ALA A 320 -32.24 -2.18 23.12
C ALA A 320 -33.23 -1.10 23.59
N ARG A 321 -32.84 0.19 23.51
CA ARG A 321 -33.73 1.31 23.82
C ARG A 321 -34.94 1.35 22.89
N ALA A 322 -34.74 1.13 21.59
CA ALA A 322 -35.84 1.08 20.61
C ALA A 322 -36.82 -0.07 20.91
N ARG A 323 -36.30 -1.27 21.24
CA ARG A 323 -37.14 -2.42 21.65
C ARG A 323 -37.89 -2.15 22.95
N GLU A 324 -37.27 -1.49 23.92
CA GLU A 324 -37.89 -1.13 25.19
C GLU A 324 -39.01 -0.10 24.98
N GLU A 325 -38.78 0.91 24.14
CA GLU A 325 -39.77 1.92 23.79
C GLU A 325 -40.95 1.31 23.00
N GLU A 326 -40.67 0.44 22.03
CA GLU A 326 -41.69 -0.29 21.27
C GLU A 326 -42.52 -1.20 22.17
N ALA A 327 -41.88 -1.94 23.09
CA ALA A 327 -42.58 -2.77 24.07
C ALA A 327 -43.46 -1.93 25.01
N ARG A 328 -42.99 -0.74 25.43
CA ARG A 328 -43.79 0.18 26.27
C ARG A 328 -45.02 0.69 25.51
N LEU A 329 -44.84 1.14 24.27
CA LEU A 329 -45.93 1.59 23.40
C LEU A 329 -46.95 0.47 23.13
N GLN A 330 -46.48 -0.76 22.94
CA GLN A 330 -47.35 -1.90 22.72
C GLN A 330 -48.12 -2.30 23.98
N ALA A 331 -47.46 -2.31 25.14
CA ALA A 331 -48.12 -2.54 26.43
C ALA A 331 -49.18 -1.47 26.73
N GLU A 332 -48.90 -0.20 26.41
CA GLU A 332 -49.85 0.90 26.55
C GLU A 332 -51.06 0.74 25.63
N LYS A 333 -50.84 0.38 24.35
CA LYS A 333 -51.93 0.07 23.40
C LYS A 333 -52.77 -1.11 23.86
N GLU A 334 -52.16 -2.21 24.31
CA GLU A 334 -52.90 -3.37 24.83
C GLU A 334 -53.69 -3.05 26.09
N ALA A 335 -53.13 -2.22 26.99
CA ALA A 335 -53.83 -1.75 28.18
C ALA A 335 -55.05 -0.88 27.82
N ALA A 336 -54.89 0.03 26.86
CA ALA A 336 -55.97 0.87 26.35
C ALA A 336 -57.09 0.03 25.69
N GLU A 337 -56.73 -0.94 24.85
CA GLU A 337 -57.70 -1.83 24.19
C GLU A 337 -58.44 -2.73 25.20
N ARG A 338 -57.75 -3.21 26.24
CA ARG A 338 -58.40 -3.97 27.34
C ARG A 338 -59.36 -3.08 28.13
N ALA A 339 -58.99 -1.84 28.39
CA ALA A 339 -59.86 -0.87 29.06
C ALA A 339 -61.11 -0.59 28.23
N GLU A 340 -60.97 -0.32 26.93
CA GLU A 340 -62.08 -0.10 26.00
C GLU A 340 -63.00 -1.31 25.90
N LYS A 341 -62.44 -2.53 25.78
CA LYS A 341 -63.23 -3.77 25.79
C LYS A 341 -64.00 -3.97 27.10
N ALA A 342 -63.41 -3.60 28.23
CA ALA A 342 -64.08 -3.69 29.53
C ALA A 342 -65.23 -2.66 29.64
N GLU A 343 -65.02 -1.42 29.19
CA GLU A 343 -66.09 -0.41 29.13
C GLU A 343 -67.20 -0.81 28.16
N GLY A 344 -66.85 -1.31 26.96
CA GLY A 344 -67.82 -1.79 25.98
C GLY A 344 -68.67 -2.95 26.51
N LYS A 345 -68.12 -3.86 27.31
CA LYS A 345 -68.88 -4.92 27.99
C LYS A 345 -69.85 -4.35 29.02
N LYS A 346 -69.40 -3.41 29.86
CA LYS A 346 -70.26 -2.72 30.85
C LYS A 346 -71.39 -1.96 30.18
N ALA A 347 -71.12 -1.24 29.09
CA ALA A 347 -72.11 -0.50 28.32
C ALA A 347 -73.16 -1.43 27.69
N LYS A 348 -72.75 -2.57 27.10
CA LYS A 348 -73.68 -3.57 26.56
C LYS A 348 -74.57 -4.20 27.62
N GLU A 349 -74.03 -4.48 28.81
CA GLU A 349 -74.79 -5.03 29.92
C GLU A 349 -75.81 -4.01 30.47
N ALA A 350 -75.41 -2.74 30.60
CA ALA A 350 -76.30 -1.65 30.98
C ALA A 350 -77.45 -1.47 29.97
N ALA A 351 -77.15 -1.49 28.66
CA ALA A 351 -78.15 -1.39 27.60
C ALA A 351 -79.15 -2.56 27.60
N LYS A 352 -78.68 -3.79 27.83
CA LYS A 352 -79.55 -4.98 27.95
C LYS A 352 -80.50 -4.87 29.15
N ASN A 353 -80.00 -4.36 30.28
CA ASN A 353 -80.81 -4.16 31.48
C ASN A 353 -81.84 -3.03 31.30
N ALA A 354 -81.47 -1.93 30.62
CA ALA A 354 -82.40 -0.87 30.26
C ALA A 354 -83.51 -1.36 29.31
N ALA A 355 -83.15 -2.08 28.24
CA ALA A 355 -84.11 -2.65 27.30
C ALA A 355 -85.10 -3.60 27.98
N LYS A 356 -84.66 -4.45 28.91
CA LYS A 356 -85.55 -5.33 29.71
C LYS A 356 -86.58 -4.54 30.52
N LYS A 357 -86.16 -3.46 31.18
CA LYS A 357 -87.06 -2.58 31.95
C LYS A 357 -88.09 -1.91 31.04
N ASN A 358 -87.64 -1.39 29.90
CA ASN A 358 -88.50 -0.71 28.93
C ASN A 358 -89.56 -1.67 28.34
N LYS A 359 -89.17 -2.88 27.92
CA LYS A 359 -90.14 -3.90 27.43
C LYS A 359 -91.20 -4.23 28.48
N ARG A 360 -90.85 -4.26 29.77
CA ARG A 360 -91.81 -4.52 30.85
C ARG A 360 -92.84 -3.40 30.99
N VAL A 361 -92.42 -2.14 30.86
CA VAL A 361 -93.33 -0.98 30.91
C VAL A 361 -94.27 -0.97 29.71
N VAL A 362 -93.75 -1.18 28.50
CA VAL A 362 -94.58 -1.22 27.27
C VAL A 362 -95.63 -2.33 27.35
N ARG A 363 -95.27 -3.55 27.76
CA ARG A 363 -96.26 -4.63 27.98
C ARG A 363 -97.23 -4.36 29.13
N GLY A 364 -96.76 -3.71 30.19
CA GLY A 364 -97.61 -3.35 31.33
C GLY A 364 -98.68 -2.32 30.97
N SER A 365 -98.38 -1.39 30.05
CA SER A 365 -99.30 -0.33 29.67
C SER A 365 -100.60 -0.83 29.04
N VAL A 366 -100.56 -1.92 28.25
CA VAL A 366 -101.80 -2.51 27.69
C VAL A 366 -102.63 -3.24 28.72
N LYS A 367 -102.01 -3.74 29.80
CA LYS A 367 -102.74 -4.29 30.96
C LYS A 367 -103.47 -3.17 31.72
N GLU A 368 -102.81 -2.04 31.95
CA GLU A 368 -103.44 -0.86 32.56
C GLU A 368 -104.61 -0.31 31.74
N ALA A 369 -104.55 -0.46 30.41
CA ALA A 369 -105.63 -0.10 29.48
C ALA A 369 -106.74 -1.17 29.36
N ASN A 370 -106.79 -2.17 30.24
CA ASN A 370 -107.69 -3.34 30.16
C ASN A 370 -107.66 -4.04 28.79
N TYR A 371 -106.49 -4.10 28.14
CA TYR A 371 -106.29 -4.65 26.80
C TYR A 371 -107.22 -4.02 25.74
N PHE A 372 -107.58 -2.75 25.98
CA PHE A 372 -108.52 -1.95 25.20
C PHE A 372 -109.94 -2.54 25.13
N HIS A 373 -110.31 -3.39 26.09
CA HIS A 373 -111.65 -3.96 26.21
C HIS A 373 -112.62 -2.99 26.91
N VAL A 374 -113.82 -2.85 26.34
CA VAL A 374 -114.86 -1.95 26.84
C VAL A 374 -115.84 -2.74 27.72
N GLY A 375 -115.69 -2.58 29.04
CA GLY A 375 -116.51 -3.22 30.08
C GLY A 375 -115.90 -4.50 30.65
N GLY A 376 -116.06 -4.73 31.96
CA GLY A 376 -115.66 -5.97 32.64
C GLY A 376 -114.22 -6.45 32.43
N ASP A 377 -113.97 -7.72 32.77
CA ASP A 377 -112.69 -8.38 32.55
C ASP A 377 -112.52 -8.77 31.08
N ALA A 378 -111.36 -8.45 30.49
CA ALA A 378 -111.07 -8.77 29.10
C ALA A 378 -111.02 -10.31 28.84
N PRO A 379 -111.65 -10.81 27.76
CA PRO A 379 -111.56 -12.22 27.38
C PRO A 379 -110.12 -12.63 27.01
N ALA A 380 -109.73 -13.87 27.29
CA ALA A 380 -108.38 -14.38 27.05
C ALA A 380 -107.88 -14.15 25.59
N ALA A 381 -108.76 -14.32 24.60
CA ALA A 381 -108.41 -14.08 23.20
C ALA A 381 -108.03 -12.61 22.89
N GLN A 382 -108.65 -11.65 23.58
CA GLN A 382 -108.36 -10.22 23.44
C GLN A 382 -107.03 -9.85 24.12
N ILE A 383 -106.77 -10.44 25.29
CA ILE A 383 -105.51 -10.30 26.02
C ILE A 383 -104.34 -10.78 25.16
N ASP A 384 -104.47 -11.99 24.59
CA ASP A 384 -103.44 -12.58 23.74
C ASP A 384 -103.24 -11.75 22.46
N SER A 385 -104.32 -11.27 21.83
CA SER A 385 -104.20 -10.43 20.64
C SER A 385 -103.47 -9.10 20.92
N ALA A 386 -103.83 -8.41 22.01
CA ALA A 386 -103.20 -7.16 22.38
C ALA A 386 -101.72 -7.33 22.75
N LEU A 387 -101.39 -8.37 23.53
CA LEU A 387 -100.00 -8.65 23.91
C LEU A 387 -99.14 -9.08 22.72
N ASN A 388 -99.68 -9.90 21.80
CA ASN A 388 -98.96 -10.32 20.60
C ASN A 388 -98.62 -9.14 19.68
N ILE A 389 -99.52 -8.16 19.53
CA ILE A 389 -99.24 -6.96 18.74
C ILE A 389 -98.19 -6.08 19.44
N VAL A 390 -98.29 -5.91 20.75
CA VAL A 390 -97.27 -5.16 21.51
C VAL A 390 -95.91 -5.84 21.43
N ASP A 391 -95.84 -7.17 21.51
CA ASP A 391 -94.60 -7.92 21.33
C ASP A 391 -94.07 -7.78 19.91
N LEU A 392 -94.94 -7.79 18.89
CA LEU A 392 -94.55 -7.53 17.51
C LEU A 392 -93.95 -6.12 17.37
N ILE A 393 -94.60 -5.09 17.90
CA ILE A 393 -94.08 -3.71 17.94
C ILE A 393 -92.70 -3.68 18.60
N ILE A 394 -92.54 -4.32 19.77
CA ILE A 394 -91.27 -4.43 20.50
C ILE A 394 -90.18 -5.11 19.67
N THR A 395 -90.51 -6.06 18.78
CA THR A 395 -89.52 -6.69 17.90
C THR A 395 -89.09 -5.81 16.71
N LYS A 396 -89.88 -4.79 16.38
CA LYS A 396 -89.63 -3.91 15.23
C LYS A 396 -88.93 -2.61 15.59
N ILE A 397 -88.89 -2.26 16.88
CA ILE A 397 -88.22 -1.06 17.38
C ILE A 397 -86.85 -1.39 17.99
N ASP A 398 -85.89 -0.49 17.83
CA ASP A 398 -84.58 -0.58 18.50
C ASP A 398 -84.66 -0.14 19.98
N ASN A 399 -83.54 -0.17 20.70
CA ASN A 399 -83.52 0.16 22.13
C ASN A 399 -83.80 1.64 22.43
N GLU A 400 -83.48 2.55 21.51
CA GLU A 400 -83.73 3.98 21.64
C GLU A 400 -85.21 4.28 21.37
N GLU A 401 -85.74 3.74 20.28
CA GLU A 401 -87.16 3.78 19.92
C GLU A 401 -88.02 3.15 21.05
N LEU A 402 -87.58 2.03 21.62
CA LEU A 402 -88.23 1.37 22.76
C LEU A 402 -88.21 2.23 24.04
N ALA A 403 -87.11 2.94 24.30
CA ALA A 403 -87.02 3.87 25.43
C ALA A 403 -87.95 5.08 25.26
N ALA A 404 -88.03 5.62 24.04
CA ALA A 404 -88.93 6.72 23.69
C ALA A 404 -90.40 6.32 23.85
N LEU A 405 -90.80 5.16 23.32
CA LEU A 405 -92.15 4.60 23.49
C LEU A 405 -92.46 4.35 24.97
N THR A 406 -91.50 3.82 25.73
CA THR A 406 -91.63 3.62 27.18
C THR A 406 -91.88 4.94 27.90
N ALA A 407 -91.13 6.00 27.57
CA ALA A 407 -91.29 7.31 28.20
C ALA A 407 -92.68 7.91 27.95
N GLN A 408 -93.26 7.69 26.77
CA GLN A 408 -94.62 8.14 26.43
C GLN A 408 -95.69 7.36 27.19
N LEU A 409 -95.49 6.05 27.41
CA LEU A 409 -96.45 5.16 28.07
C LEU A 409 -96.34 5.18 29.60
N ASN A 410 -95.18 5.52 30.16
CA ASN A 410 -94.93 5.43 31.59
C ASN A 410 -95.85 6.36 32.39
N GLY A 411 -96.54 5.80 33.39
CA GLY A 411 -97.46 6.54 34.27
C GLY A 411 -98.81 6.91 33.66
N LYS A 412 -99.10 6.50 32.41
CA LYS A 412 -100.42 6.66 31.80
C LYS A 412 -101.34 5.51 32.25
N LYS A 413 -102.60 5.84 32.56
CA LYS A 413 -103.65 4.88 32.99
C LYS A 413 -104.92 4.97 32.17
N ASP A 414 -105.03 6.00 31.33
CA ASP A 414 -106.19 6.19 30.47
C ASP A 414 -106.07 5.31 29.22
N ALA A 415 -107.05 4.43 29.01
CA ALA A 415 -107.03 3.46 27.92
C ALA A 415 -107.07 4.14 26.53
N GLY A 416 -107.74 5.29 26.39
CA GLY A 416 -107.80 6.05 25.14
C GLY A 416 -106.45 6.68 24.79
N VAL A 417 -105.78 7.27 25.77
CA VAL A 417 -104.44 7.86 25.59
C VAL A 417 -103.40 6.78 25.28
N ILE A 418 -103.44 5.63 25.97
CA ILE A 418 -102.53 4.51 25.71
C ILE A 418 -102.74 3.95 24.30
N LYS A 419 -104.01 3.81 23.87
CA LYS A 419 -104.36 3.35 22.51
C LYS A 419 -103.85 4.32 21.44
N GLN A 420 -103.97 5.63 21.66
CA GLN A 420 -103.46 6.65 20.74
C GLN A 420 -101.92 6.63 20.63
N ILE A 421 -101.21 6.41 21.73
CA ILE A 421 -99.74 6.30 21.72
C ILE A 421 -99.31 5.09 20.89
N PHE A 422 -99.89 3.91 21.13
CA PHE A 422 -99.60 2.74 20.29
C PHE A 422 -100.03 2.92 18.84
N ALA A 423 -101.17 3.56 18.57
CA ALA A 423 -101.61 3.85 17.21
C ALA A 423 -100.63 4.78 16.47
N SER A 424 -100.12 5.80 17.15
CA SER A 424 -99.11 6.72 16.60
C SER A 424 -97.81 6.00 16.29
N GLU A 425 -97.41 5.06 17.14
CA GLU A 425 -96.19 4.29 16.97
C GLU A 425 -96.33 3.23 15.86
N VAL A 426 -97.48 2.55 15.79
CA VAL A 426 -97.81 1.66 14.67
C VAL A 426 -97.78 2.43 13.35
N LYS A 427 -98.35 3.64 13.30
CA LYS A 427 -98.32 4.48 12.09
C LYS A 427 -96.90 4.80 11.65
N LYS A 428 -96.02 5.21 12.59
CA LYS A 428 -94.60 5.44 12.29
C LYS A 428 -93.90 4.18 11.78
N LEU A 429 -94.18 3.02 12.37
CA LEU A 429 -93.57 1.75 11.94
C LEU A 429 -94.05 1.30 10.56
N VAL A 430 -95.30 1.61 10.21
CA VAL A 430 -95.86 1.37 8.87
C VAL A 430 -95.23 2.31 7.85
N GLU A 431 -95.11 3.60 8.17
CA GLU A 431 -94.43 4.61 7.32
C GLU A 431 -92.94 4.27 7.10
N ALA A 432 -92.27 3.71 8.12
CA ALA A 432 -90.89 3.24 8.03
C ALA A 432 -90.76 1.86 7.36
N GLY A 433 -91.86 1.22 6.94
CA GLY A 433 -91.87 -0.10 6.29
C GLY A 433 -91.50 -1.28 7.21
N LYS A 434 -91.44 -1.07 8.53
CA LYS A 434 -91.06 -2.10 9.53
C LYS A 434 -92.23 -3.00 9.94
N LEU A 435 -93.48 -2.59 9.70
CA LEU A 435 -94.71 -3.30 10.08
C LEU A 435 -95.81 -3.09 9.02
N LYS A 436 -96.64 -4.10 8.73
CA LYS A 436 -97.77 -3.95 7.78
C LYS A 436 -99.04 -3.55 8.51
N GLU A 437 -99.87 -2.71 7.89
CA GLU A 437 -101.13 -2.23 8.49
C GLU A 437 -102.11 -3.38 8.84
N SER A 438 -102.07 -4.48 8.09
CA SER A 438 -102.84 -5.70 8.38
C SER A 438 -102.45 -6.40 9.69
N GLU A 439 -101.22 -6.18 10.19
CA GLU A 439 -100.64 -6.89 11.33
C GLU A 439 -100.97 -6.23 12.68
N ALA A 440 -101.48 -4.99 12.70
CA ALA A 440 -101.84 -4.24 13.92
C ALA A 440 -103.35 -3.94 14.04
N LYS A 441 -104.18 -4.57 13.20
CA LYS A 441 -105.58 -4.21 12.99
C LYS A 441 -106.47 -4.32 14.24
N SER A 442 -106.21 -5.27 15.15
CA SER A 442 -107.02 -5.47 16.36
C SER A 442 -106.70 -4.49 17.50
N LEU A 443 -105.57 -3.77 17.44
CA LEU A 443 -105.23 -2.72 18.42
C LEU A 443 -105.73 -1.33 17.96
N LEU A 444 -106.01 -1.19 16.66
CA LEU A 444 -106.55 0.02 16.02
C LEU A 444 -108.08 0.02 15.89
N ALA A 445 -108.72 -1.15 15.90
CA ALA A 445 -110.17 -1.33 16.06
C ALA A 445 -110.56 -1.03 17.51
#